data_AF-A0A7S1RCF8-F1
#
_entry.id   AF-A0A7S1RCF8-F1
#
_cell.length_a   1.000
_cell.length_b   1.000
_cell.length_c   1.000
_cell.angle_alpha   90.00
_cell.angle_beta   90.00
_cell.angle_gamma   90.00
#
_symmetry.space_group_name_H-M   'P 1'
#
loop_
_entity.id
_entity.type
_entity.pdbx_description
1 polymer ?
#
loop_
_entity_poly.entity_id
_entity_poly.type
_entity_poly.pdbx_seq_one_letter_code
_entity_poly.pdbx_strand_id
1 'polypeptide(L)'
;RGKVVFRELQDVIGQFPYQSPTVFNFYDAGYKLPMSESEPEPEPEPEPEPEPSPAAPEFQIFTPPLFIGYLNGMSSLITSGVSDNCDKSPGVGLSMGEASGGRWREFCPQGALAWQGRGTENETLEELDLLLTGGRLTPVAQEVVKAAYEDAPLSEQVQAAQQAIVMTPEFNTLGPPLPQAGTRPPSNHRGAAARRPYQAVVMLFLSGGADTWNMLVPTNCNLYQEYSDIRTDLALGPSELLTITTTGQTCQSFGVHARFRFLKELYDKGQAAFISNVGALVEPTTMQQFKSGERRRCFGLFSHSDQTNAAQTLRCQELGTSARGAGGRVADALATGPNKFSTTSFSLAGTAIWSQGVETTREIVDQRGASGFQEFERWRVAIGNITAQRHGNVYAEAYTDAFLRSIETTQNLGRALAGVKLMTQYSTSSGLQRELEQVAKLISAREGRGAERDFFFVSIGGWDMHSDMKRRLDARFRDIDAALRGFVAEMEAQKVWESVAVATESEFARTLDSNGGGSDHAWAGNHWIISGGLKGGRVFNKFPSTLKAGNDRDLGR
;
A
#
# COMPACT_ATOMS: atom_id res chain seq x y z
N ARG A 1 16.77 -14.24 -39.86
CA ARG A 1 15.88 -13.44 -38.99
C ARG A 1 14.50 -14.08 -39.03
N GLY A 2 14.16 -14.91 -38.04
CA GLY A 2 12.81 -15.49 -37.94
C GLY A 2 11.84 -14.42 -37.47
N LYS A 3 10.72 -14.24 -38.17
CA LYS A 3 9.62 -13.41 -37.67
C LYS A 3 8.98 -14.17 -36.51
N VAL A 4 9.03 -13.62 -35.30
CA VAL A 4 8.17 -14.08 -34.22
C VAL A 4 6.80 -13.47 -34.47
N VAL A 5 5.80 -14.32 -34.68
CA VAL A 5 4.39 -13.92 -34.84
C VAL A 5 3.69 -14.36 -33.55
N PHE A 6 3.30 -13.40 -32.71
CA PHE A 6 2.41 -13.69 -31.60
C PHE A 6 1.01 -13.86 -32.16
N ARG A 7 0.52 -15.11 -32.18
CA ARG A 7 -0.90 -15.38 -32.40
C ARG A 7 -1.63 -15.10 -31.09
N GLU A 8 -2.84 -14.55 -31.20
CA GLU A 8 -3.73 -14.35 -30.05
C GLU A 8 -3.15 -13.44 -28.96
N LEU A 9 -2.55 -12.32 -29.38
CA LEU A 9 -1.98 -11.31 -28.47
C LEU A 9 -3.00 -10.89 -27.40
N GLN A 10 -4.28 -10.80 -27.75
CA GLN A 10 -5.40 -10.51 -26.85
C GLN A 10 -5.50 -11.46 -25.64
N ASP A 11 -5.17 -12.74 -25.80
CA ASP A 11 -5.22 -13.74 -24.74
C ASP A 11 -4.01 -13.63 -23.80
N VAL A 12 -2.89 -13.10 -24.32
CA VAL A 12 -1.66 -12.84 -23.57
C VAL A 12 -1.74 -11.52 -22.80
N ILE A 13 -2.39 -10.49 -23.37
CA ILE A 13 -2.54 -9.16 -22.74
C ILE A 13 -3.82 -9.01 -21.91
N GLY A 14 -4.72 -9.99 -21.94
CA GLY A 14 -5.92 -10.05 -21.10
C GLY A 14 -7.04 -9.07 -21.46
N GLN A 15 -7.13 -8.62 -22.72
CA GLN A 15 -8.23 -7.74 -23.16
C GLN A 15 -9.37 -8.54 -23.80
N PHE A 16 -10.54 -8.57 -23.15
CA PHE A 16 -11.75 -9.29 -23.61
C PHE A 16 -12.94 -8.34 -23.76
N PRO A 17 -13.21 -7.78 -24.95
CA PRO A 17 -14.27 -6.77 -25.10
C PRO A 17 -15.71 -7.32 -25.03
N TYR A 18 -15.95 -8.64 -24.98
CA TYR A 18 -17.32 -9.21 -25.13
C TYR A 18 -17.60 -10.52 -24.36
N GLN A 19 -16.96 -10.78 -23.21
CA GLN A 19 -17.35 -11.90 -22.31
C GLN A 19 -17.87 -11.38 -20.96
N SER A 20 -18.65 -12.22 -20.24
CA SER A 20 -19.21 -11.99 -18.89
C SER A 20 -18.25 -11.24 -17.94
N PRO A 21 -18.77 -10.41 -17.00
CA PRO A 21 -18.10 -9.20 -16.53
C PRO A 21 -16.69 -9.49 -16.08
N THR A 22 -15.76 -9.10 -16.92
CA THR A 22 -14.35 -9.02 -16.57
C THR A 22 -14.16 -7.82 -15.66
N VAL A 23 -13.04 -7.78 -14.95
CA VAL A 23 -12.62 -6.77 -13.97
C VAL A 23 -12.49 -5.35 -14.57
N PHE A 24 -12.94 -5.13 -15.82
CA PHE A 24 -12.61 -4.04 -16.75
C PHE A 24 -13.71 -2.98 -16.97
N ASN A 25 -14.70 -2.89 -16.08
CA ASN A 25 -15.80 -1.94 -16.22
C ASN A 25 -15.69 -0.81 -15.19
N PHE A 26 -16.17 0.38 -15.55
CA PHE A 26 -16.47 1.42 -14.57
C PHE A 26 -17.72 1.03 -13.80
N TYR A 27 -17.64 1.11 -12.48
CA TYR A 27 -18.76 0.90 -11.60
C TYR A 27 -19.09 2.19 -10.85
N ASP A 28 -20.37 2.39 -10.58
CA ASP A 28 -20.79 3.31 -9.53
C ASP A 28 -20.12 2.87 -8.22
N ALA A 29 -19.64 3.82 -7.41
CA ALA A 29 -19.02 3.51 -6.13
C ALA A 29 -19.95 2.70 -5.19
N GLY A 30 -21.27 2.78 -5.40
CA GLY A 30 -22.29 2.02 -4.69
C GLY A 30 -22.68 0.68 -5.33
N TYR A 31 -22.10 0.29 -6.48
CA TYR A 31 -22.50 -0.92 -7.20
C TYR A 31 -22.25 -2.18 -6.37
N LYS A 32 -23.34 -2.90 -6.05
CA LYS A 32 -23.31 -4.24 -5.46
C LYS A 32 -23.76 -5.25 -6.51
N LEU A 33 -23.03 -6.36 -6.63
CA LEU A 33 -23.50 -7.51 -7.40
C LEU A 33 -24.83 -8.00 -6.81
N PRO A 34 -25.84 -8.31 -7.64
CA PRO A 34 -27.03 -8.99 -7.16
C PRO A 34 -26.64 -10.41 -6.75
N MET A 35 -26.36 -10.59 -5.46
CA MET A 35 -26.24 -11.91 -4.85
C MET A 35 -27.60 -12.30 -4.27
N SER A 36 -27.98 -13.57 -4.45
CA SER A 36 -29.22 -14.12 -3.92
C SER A 36 -29.14 -14.24 -2.39
N GLU A 37 -29.43 -13.15 -1.69
CA GLU A 37 -29.90 -13.20 -0.31
C GLU A 37 -31.17 -12.36 -0.21
N SER A 38 -32.18 -12.91 0.45
CA SER A 38 -33.53 -12.38 0.60
C SER A 38 -33.53 -10.91 1.04
N GLU A 39 -34.13 -10.05 0.21
CA GLU A 39 -34.30 -8.62 0.47
C GLU A 39 -35.14 -8.36 1.73
N PRO A 40 -34.69 -7.51 2.68
CA PRO A 40 -35.58 -6.77 3.54
C PRO A 40 -36.10 -5.51 2.83
N GLU A 41 -37.34 -5.10 3.17
CA GLU A 41 -38.08 -4.01 2.54
C GLU A 41 -37.33 -2.65 2.50
N PRO A 42 -37.61 -1.80 1.48
CA PRO A 42 -36.89 -0.56 1.27
C PRO A 42 -37.29 0.54 2.27
N GLU A 43 -36.29 1.12 2.93
CA GLU A 43 -36.41 2.42 3.62
C GLU A 43 -36.38 3.58 2.60
N PRO A 44 -37.03 4.72 2.89
CA PRO A 44 -37.12 5.86 1.97
C PRO A 44 -35.76 6.53 1.73
N GLU A 45 -35.51 6.91 0.48
CA GLU A 45 -34.25 7.49 0.01
C GLU A 45 -33.93 8.86 0.66
N PRO A 46 -32.69 9.08 1.12
CA PRO A 46 -32.19 10.41 1.46
C PRO A 46 -31.83 11.22 0.20
N GLU A 47 -31.82 12.55 0.33
CA GLU A 47 -31.53 13.55 -0.73
C GLU A 47 -30.21 13.28 -1.50
N PRO A 48 -30.11 13.73 -2.77
CA PRO A 48 -29.00 13.35 -3.65
C PRO A 48 -27.66 13.90 -3.15
N GLU A 49 -26.79 12.98 -2.72
CA GLU A 49 -25.36 13.24 -2.61
C GLU A 49 -24.75 13.48 -4.00
N PRO A 50 -23.66 14.28 -4.11
CA PRO A 50 -22.97 14.48 -5.38
C PRO A 50 -22.56 13.12 -5.97
N GLU A 51 -22.85 12.90 -7.26
CA GLU A 51 -22.58 11.62 -7.91
C GLU A 51 -21.11 11.22 -7.72
N PRO A 52 -20.85 10.02 -7.17
CA PRO A 52 -19.49 9.53 -7.04
C PRO A 52 -18.88 9.41 -8.44
N SER A 53 -17.68 9.94 -8.60
CA SER A 53 -16.94 9.79 -9.87
C SER A 53 -16.78 8.30 -10.20
N PRO A 54 -17.02 7.87 -11.45
CA PRO A 54 -16.89 6.48 -11.86
C PRO A 54 -15.51 5.92 -11.48
N ALA A 55 -15.48 4.75 -10.86
CA ALA A 55 -14.23 4.07 -10.50
C ALA A 55 -13.96 2.94 -11.52
N ALA A 56 -12.84 3.03 -12.24
CA ALA A 56 -12.33 1.92 -13.05
C ALA A 56 -11.29 1.14 -12.23
N PRO A 57 -11.53 -0.16 -11.96
CA PRO A 57 -10.60 -1.01 -11.21
C PRO A 57 -9.17 -1.01 -11.79
N GLU A 58 -9.02 -0.87 -13.11
CA GLU A 58 -7.72 -0.77 -13.78
C GLU A 58 -6.90 0.43 -13.28
N PHE A 59 -7.54 1.56 -12.98
CA PHE A 59 -6.81 2.72 -12.46
C PHE A 59 -6.36 2.56 -11.01
N GLN A 60 -6.82 1.53 -10.31
CA GLN A 60 -6.33 1.23 -8.96
C GLN A 60 -4.87 0.72 -8.97
N ILE A 61 -4.39 0.14 -10.08
CA ILE A 61 -2.96 -0.23 -10.23
C ILE A 61 -2.08 0.96 -10.66
N PHE A 62 -2.65 2.04 -11.19
CA PHE A 62 -1.91 3.26 -11.58
C PHE A 62 -1.58 4.14 -10.36
N THR A 63 -0.83 3.57 -9.42
CA THR A 63 -0.25 4.32 -8.30
C THR A 63 0.87 5.24 -8.78
N PRO A 64 1.20 6.34 -8.08
CA PRO A 64 2.29 7.22 -8.49
C PRO A 64 3.62 6.49 -8.77
N PRO A 65 4.12 5.57 -7.91
CA PRO A 65 5.35 4.84 -8.20
C PRO A 65 5.27 3.98 -9.47
N LEU A 66 4.14 3.31 -9.71
CA LEU A 66 3.94 2.48 -10.90
C LEU A 66 3.78 3.32 -12.17
N PHE A 67 3.07 4.45 -12.09
CA PHE A 67 2.92 5.39 -13.20
C PHE A 67 4.27 5.98 -13.60
N ILE A 68 5.07 6.42 -12.63
CA ILE A 68 6.41 6.93 -12.90
C ILE A 68 7.34 5.84 -13.43
N GLY A 69 7.22 4.61 -12.90
CA GLY A 69 7.90 3.44 -13.44
C GLY A 69 7.54 3.16 -14.89
N TYR A 70 6.25 3.26 -15.23
CA TYR A 70 5.74 3.15 -16.60
C TYR A 70 6.32 4.21 -17.51
N LEU A 71 6.30 5.50 -17.12
CA LEU A 71 6.89 6.58 -17.92
C LEU A 71 8.39 6.37 -18.16
N ASN A 72 9.15 6.06 -17.10
CA ASN A 72 10.58 5.80 -17.22
C ASN A 72 10.86 4.57 -18.11
N GLY A 73 10.06 3.50 -17.97
CA GLY A 73 10.20 2.28 -18.76
C GLY A 73 9.88 2.49 -20.24
N MET A 74 8.76 3.15 -20.55
CA MET A 74 8.38 3.48 -21.93
C MET A 74 9.40 4.42 -22.57
N SER A 75 9.88 5.42 -21.82
CA SER A 75 10.92 6.32 -22.30
C SER A 75 12.20 5.56 -22.65
N SER A 76 12.68 4.72 -21.71
CA SER A 76 13.88 3.90 -21.94
C SER A 76 13.72 2.93 -23.11
N LEU A 77 12.53 2.35 -23.31
CA LEU A 77 12.26 1.44 -24.41
C LEU A 77 12.35 2.15 -25.76
N ILE A 78 11.87 3.40 -25.85
CA ILE A 78 11.92 4.20 -27.08
C ILE A 78 13.34 4.68 -27.38
N THR A 79 14.07 5.16 -26.35
CA THR A 79 15.40 5.74 -26.53
C THR A 79 16.48 4.69 -26.71
N SER A 80 16.38 3.58 -25.98
CA SER A 80 17.48 2.61 -25.80
C SER A 80 17.09 1.18 -26.12
N GLY A 81 15.80 0.91 -26.36
CA GLY A 81 15.32 -0.44 -26.57
C GLY A 81 15.34 -1.28 -25.29
N VAL A 82 15.39 -2.61 -25.47
CA VAL A 82 15.58 -3.58 -24.40
C VAL A 82 17.06 -3.57 -24.00
N SER A 83 17.31 -3.16 -22.75
CA SER A 83 18.65 -2.97 -22.21
C SER A 83 19.40 -4.29 -22.02
N ASP A 84 20.72 -4.21 -21.90
CA ASP A 84 21.59 -5.34 -21.63
C ASP A 84 21.64 -5.76 -20.15
N ASN A 85 20.96 -5.01 -19.27
CA ASN A 85 20.94 -5.24 -17.84
C ASN A 85 19.53 -5.08 -17.27
N CYS A 86 18.85 -6.21 -17.13
CA CYS A 86 17.46 -6.34 -16.71
C CYS A 86 17.18 -5.81 -15.28
N ASP A 87 18.22 -5.63 -14.46
CA ASP A 87 18.09 -5.22 -13.04
C ASP A 87 18.33 -3.72 -12.82
N LYS A 88 18.75 -2.97 -13.84
CA LYS A 88 19.02 -1.53 -13.72
C LYS A 88 17.87 -0.70 -14.29
N SER A 89 17.18 0.03 -13.42
CA SER A 89 16.29 1.13 -13.82
C SER A 89 17.10 2.28 -14.45
N PRO A 90 16.65 2.89 -15.57
CA PRO A 90 15.32 2.76 -16.19
C PRO A 90 15.21 1.66 -17.26
N GLY A 91 16.23 0.80 -17.43
CA GLY A 91 16.26 -0.24 -18.46
C GLY A 91 15.08 -1.20 -18.40
N VAL A 92 14.55 -1.54 -19.57
CA VAL A 92 13.53 -2.58 -19.76
C VAL A 92 14.22 -3.83 -20.28
N GLY A 93 13.96 -5.00 -19.68
CA GLY A 93 14.62 -6.25 -20.02
C GLY A 93 13.95 -7.46 -19.37
N LEU A 94 14.06 -8.63 -20.01
CA LEU A 94 13.63 -9.90 -19.43
C LEU A 94 14.84 -10.74 -19.07
N SER A 95 15.04 -11.05 -17.79
CA SER A 95 16.12 -11.97 -17.41
C SER A 95 15.76 -13.36 -17.90
N MET A 96 16.59 -13.90 -18.80
CA MET A 96 16.41 -15.21 -19.40
C MET A 96 17.52 -16.16 -18.95
N GLY A 97 17.14 -17.39 -18.61
CA GLY A 97 18.06 -18.47 -18.31
C GLY A 97 18.11 -19.47 -19.46
N GLU A 98 19.30 -19.82 -19.92
CA GLU A 98 19.52 -20.95 -20.83
C GLU A 98 20.44 -21.97 -20.17
N ALA A 99 20.04 -23.25 -20.24
CA ALA A 99 20.91 -24.37 -19.89
C ALA A 99 21.69 -24.80 -21.14
N SER A 100 23.00 -24.55 -21.16
CA SER A 100 23.88 -24.95 -22.26
C SER A 100 25.11 -25.68 -21.72
N GLY A 101 25.40 -26.87 -22.23
CA GLY A 101 26.54 -27.69 -21.79
C GLY A 101 26.49 -28.10 -20.31
N GLY A 102 25.30 -28.26 -19.72
CA GLY A 102 25.13 -28.61 -18.30
C GLY A 102 25.38 -27.46 -17.32
N ARG A 103 25.52 -26.22 -17.80
CA ARG A 103 25.61 -25.00 -16.99
C ARG A 103 24.43 -24.10 -17.27
N TRP A 104 23.90 -23.49 -16.21
CA TRP A 104 22.92 -22.41 -16.32
C TRP A 104 23.64 -21.09 -16.62
N ARG A 105 23.18 -20.37 -17.64
CA ARG A 105 23.62 -19.02 -17.96
C ARG A 105 22.41 -18.10 -17.96
N GLU A 106 22.52 -17.02 -17.20
CA GLU A 106 21.57 -15.91 -17.22
C GLU A 106 22.02 -14.87 -18.24
N PHE A 107 21.08 -14.32 -19.01
CA PHE A 107 21.33 -13.25 -19.98
C PHE A 107 20.12 -12.34 -20.12
N CYS A 108 20.37 -11.09 -20.52
CA CYS A 108 19.33 -10.11 -20.82
C CYS A 108 19.30 -9.91 -22.35
N PRO A 109 18.24 -10.36 -23.07
CA PRO A 109 18.13 -10.19 -24.51
C PRO A 109 18.08 -8.71 -24.86
N GLN A 110 18.88 -8.30 -25.83
CA GLN A 110 18.90 -6.92 -26.32
C GLN A 110 18.05 -6.79 -27.58
N GLY A 111 17.43 -5.62 -27.76
CA GLY A 111 16.68 -5.31 -28.97
C GLY A 111 16.38 -3.82 -29.05
N ALA A 112 16.43 -3.24 -30.24
CA ALA A 112 16.06 -1.85 -30.44
C ALA A 112 14.97 -1.76 -31.51
N LEU A 113 14.08 -0.78 -31.36
CA LEU A 113 13.17 -0.39 -32.43
C LEU A 113 13.92 0.57 -33.36
N ALA A 114 13.96 0.24 -34.64
CA ALA A 114 14.48 1.12 -35.67
C ALA A 114 13.32 1.50 -36.59
N TRP A 115 12.99 2.78 -36.63
CA TRP A 115 12.05 3.35 -37.57
C TRP A 115 12.78 4.27 -38.54
N GLN A 116 12.38 4.26 -39.80
CA GLN A 116 12.88 5.18 -40.82
C GLN A 116 11.69 5.95 -41.37
N GLY A 117 11.71 7.26 -41.17
CA GLY A 117 10.64 8.12 -41.63
C GLY A 117 10.53 8.17 -43.13
N ARG A 118 9.28 8.23 -43.57
CA ARG A 118 8.93 8.38 -44.98
C ARG A 118 8.31 9.76 -45.13
N GLY A 119 9.01 10.63 -45.86
CA GLY A 119 8.46 11.89 -46.32
C GLY A 119 8.66 13.06 -45.37
N THR A 120 7.66 13.95 -45.36
CA THR A 120 7.62 15.21 -44.63
C THR A 120 7.29 15.01 -43.15
N GLU A 121 7.43 16.08 -42.37
CA GLU A 121 7.04 16.11 -40.96
C GLU A 121 5.58 15.69 -40.75
N ASN A 122 4.64 16.30 -41.48
CA ASN A 122 3.22 15.96 -41.37
C ASN A 122 2.96 14.48 -41.70
N GLU A 123 3.56 13.98 -42.79
CA GLU A 123 3.40 12.55 -43.16
C GLU A 123 3.95 11.62 -42.07
N THR A 124 5.07 11.99 -41.45
CA THR A 124 5.64 11.26 -40.31
C THR A 124 4.71 11.25 -39.10
N LEU A 125 4.17 12.42 -38.72
CA LEU A 125 3.30 12.55 -37.54
C LEU A 125 1.95 11.87 -37.74
N GLU A 126 1.36 11.97 -38.94
CA GLU A 126 0.12 11.26 -39.30
C GLU A 126 0.31 9.73 -39.29
N GLU A 127 1.45 9.24 -39.80
CA GLU A 127 1.77 7.80 -39.75
C GLU A 127 1.92 7.32 -38.30
N LEU A 128 2.60 8.09 -37.45
CA LEU A 128 2.75 7.75 -36.03
C LEU A 128 1.40 7.76 -35.28
N ASP A 129 0.54 8.75 -35.53
CA ASP A 129 -0.80 8.82 -34.96
C ASP A 129 -1.63 7.59 -35.36
N LEU A 130 -1.61 7.24 -36.65
CA LEU A 130 -2.31 6.07 -37.18
C LEU A 130 -1.80 4.77 -36.55
N LEU A 131 -0.48 4.59 -36.45
CA LEU A 131 0.13 3.35 -35.96
C LEU A 131 -0.03 3.17 -34.44
N LEU A 132 0.09 4.24 -33.66
CA LEU A 132 0.15 4.16 -32.21
C LEU A 132 -1.18 4.43 -31.53
N THR A 133 -2.09 5.19 -32.16
CA THR A 133 -3.38 5.52 -31.56
C THR A 133 -4.58 5.15 -32.43
N GLY A 134 -4.34 4.81 -33.71
CA GLY A 134 -5.41 4.59 -34.69
C GLY A 134 -5.94 5.89 -35.30
N GLY A 135 -5.13 6.97 -35.29
CA GLY A 135 -5.54 8.27 -35.83
C GLY A 135 -6.47 9.04 -34.89
N ARG A 136 -6.34 8.81 -33.58
CA ARG A 136 -7.25 9.33 -32.55
C ARG A 136 -6.71 10.54 -31.81
N LEU A 137 -5.46 10.96 -32.03
CA LEU A 137 -4.90 12.10 -31.30
C LEU A 137 -5.83 13.31 -31.40
N THR A 138 -6.16 13.88 -30.25
CA THR A 138 -6.91 15.14 -30.19
C THR A 138 -6.07 16.30 -30.72
N PRO A 139 -6.70 17.42 -31.15
CA PRO A 139 -5.94 18.58 -31.63
C PRO A 139 -4.88 19.07 -30.64
N VAL A 140 -5.16 19.05 -29.33
CA VAL A 140 -4.18 19.39 -28.29
C VAL A 140 -3.03 18.39 -28.26
N ALA A 141 -3.31 17.10 -28.35
CA ALA A 141 -2.27 16.07 -28.37
C ALA A 141 -1.42 16.15 -29.65
N GLN A 142 -2.03 16.43 -30.81
CA GLN A 142 -1.31 16.63 -32.08
C GLN A 142 -0.33 17.80 -31.99
N GLU A 143 -0.73 18.94 -31.41
CA GLU A 143 0.15 20.09 -31.18
C GLU A 143 1.29 19.75 -30.21
N VAL A 144 1.03 18.99 -29.15
CA VAL A 144 2.07 18.54 -28.20
C VAL A 144 3.08 17.61 -28.89
N VAL A 145 2.61 16.66 -29.69
CA VAL A 145 3.47 15.70 -30.42
C VAL A 145 4.29 16.42 -31.48
N LYS A 146 3.68 17.37 -32.19
CA LYS A 146 4.37 18.19 -33.18
C LYS A 146 5.47 19.04 -32.54
N ALA A 147 5.16 19.75 -31.45
CA ALA A 147 6.16 20.54 -30.73
C ALA A 147 7.32 19.67 -30.23
N ALA A 148 7.03 18.48 -29.71
CA ALA A 148 8.08 17.54 -29.29
C ALA A 148 8.98 17.07 -30.44
N TYR A 149 8.43 16.89 -31.65
CA TYR A 149 9.16 16.53 -32.86
C TYR A 149 10.07 17.68 -33.33
N GLU A 150 9.53 18.92 -33.37
CA GLU A 150 10.24 20.11 -33.83
C GLU A 150 11.37 20.52 -32.87
N ASP A 151 11.17 20.41 -31.55
CA ASP A 151 12.15 20.79 -30.53
C ASP A 151 13.32 19.79 -30.37
N ALA A 152 13.17 18.57 -30.90
CA ALA A 152 14.15 17.51 -30.77
C ALA A 152 15.27 17.59 -31.83
N PRO A 153 16.50 17.11 -31.52
CA PRO A 153 17.54 16.95 -32.53
C PRO A 153 17.07 16.09 -33.70
N LEU A 154 17.55 16.35 -34.92
CA LEU A 154 17.17 15.62 -36.14
C LEU A 154 17.25 14.08 -36.00
N SER A 155 18.21 13.56 -35.23
CA SER A 155 18.36 12.11 -34.99
C SER A 155 17.33 11.52 -34.03
N GLU A 156 16.58 12.34 -33.30
CA GLU A 156 15.69 11.96 -32.20
C GLU A 156 14.24 12.40 -32.41
N GLN A 157 13.92 13.15 -33.47
CA GLN A 157 12.57 13.73 -33.67
C GLN A 157 11.44 12.69 -33.60
N VAL A 158 11.66 11.52 -34.20
CA VAL A 158 10.71 10.41 -34.18
C VAL A 158 10.57 9.84 -32.78
N GLN A 159 11.69 9.66 -32.06
CA GLN A 159 11.67 9.16 -30.68
C GLN A 159 10.93 10.15 -29.77
N ALA A 160 11.14 11.46 -29.96
CA ALA A 160 10.42 12.49 -29.22
C ALA A 160 8.91 12.48 -29.51
N ALA A 161 8.51 12.38 -30.78
CA ALA A 161 7.10 12.24 -31.13
C ALA A 161 6.48 10.96 -30.51
N GLN A 162 7.19 9.83 -30.55
CA GLN A 162 6.75 8.59 -29.91
C GLN A 162 6.61 8.75 -28.39
N GLN A 163 7.60 9.36 -27.72
CA GLN A 163 7.57 9.64 -26.29
C GLN A 163 6.38 10.54 -25.91
N ALA A 164 6.08 11.56 -26.72
CA ALA A 164 4.91 12.40 -26.54
C ALA A 164 3.61 11.60 -26.69
N ILE A 165 3.48 10.76 -27.74
CA ILE A 165 2.30 9.92 -27.98
C ILE A 165 2.05 8.94 -26.84
N VAL A 166 3.06 8.26 -26.32
CA VAL A 166 2.86 7.27 -25.24
C VAL A 166 2.40 7.88 -23.92
N MET A 167 2.54 9.19 -23.75
CA MET A 167 2.02 9.93 -22.60
C MET A 167 0.55 10.35 -22.76
N THR A 168 -0.04 10.25 -23.95
CA THR A 168 -1.39 10.75 -24.19
C THR A 168 -2.46 9.71 -23.80
N PRO A 169 -3.68 10.16 -23.41
CA PRO A 169 -4.77 9.23 -23.14
C PRO A 169 -5.15 8.38 -24.35
N GLU A 170 -4.97 8.88 -25.57
CA GLU A 170 -5.29 8.15 -26.80
C GLU A 170 -4.43 6.89 -26.97
N PHE A 171 -3.15 6.93 -26.60
CA PHE A 171 -2.32 5.73 -26.58
C PHE A 171 -2.74 4.75 -25.47
N ASN A 172 -3.09 5.28 -24.30
CA ASN A 172 -3.29 4.50 -23.08
C ASN A 172 -4.71 3.98 -22.87
N THR A 173 -5.67 4.41 -23.69
CA THR A 173 -7.09 4.09 -23.51
C THR A 173 -7.77 3.75 -24.83
N LEU A 174 -8.86 2.99 -24.74
CA LEU A 174 -9.68 2.61 -25.89
C LEU A 174 -10.87 3.56 -26.07
N GLY A 175 -11.30 3.69 -27.33
CA GLY A 175 -12.45 4.52 -27.71
C GLY A 175 -12.09 5.98 -28.04
N PRO A 176 -13.07 6.77 -28.50
CA PRO A 176 -12.85 8.18 -28.84
C PRO A 176 -12.55 8.99 -27.55
N PRO A 177 -11.54 9.87 -27.53
CA PRO A 177 -11.14 10.63 -26.33
C PRO A 177 -12.12 11.76 -25.97
N LEU A 178 -12.97 12.20 -26.90
CA LEU A 178 -14.03 13.21 -26.68
C LEU A 178 -13.53 14.47 -25.92
N PRO A 179 -12.58 15.24 -26.46
CA PRO A 179 -12.04 16.42 -25.77
C PRO A 179 -13.15 17.43 -25.48
N GLN A 180 -13.18 17.95 -24.25
CA GLN A 180 -14.14 18.94 -23.79
C GLN A 180 -13.56 20.36 -23.84
N ALA A 181 -14.45 21.35 -23.87
CA ALA A 181 -14.06 22.75 -23.71
C ALA A 181 -13.71 23.04 -22.25
N GLY A 182 -12.60 23.74 -22.02
CA GLY A 182 -12.07 24.08 -20.69
C GLY A 182 -10.93 23.17 -20.25
N THR A 183 -10.11 23.66 -19.31
CA THR A 183 -8.97 22.93 -18.75
C THR A 183 -9.24 22.48 -17.33
N ARG A 184 -8.59 21.38 -16.92
CA ARG A 184 -8.57 20.94 -15.53
C ARG A 184 -7.95 22.04 -14.66
N PRO A 185 -8.58 22.44 -13.55
CA PRO A 185 -7.99 23.41 -12.64
C PRO A 185 -6.72 22.83 -12.01
N PRO A 186 -5.70 23.67 -11.73
CA PRO A 186 -4.50 23.21 -11.03
C PRO A 186 -4.86 22.71 -9.63
N SER A 187 -4.12 21.70 -9.15
CA SER A 187 -4.26 21.23 -7.77
C SER A 187 -3.88 22.35 -6.78
N ASN A 188 -4.76 22.61 -5.81
CA ASN A 188 -4.50 23.60 -4.77
C ASN A 188 -3.78 22.95 -3.58
N HIS A 189 -2.47 22.75 -3.69
CA HIS A 189 -1.65 22.37 -2.52
C HIS A 189 -1.25 23.62 -1.74
N ARG A 190 -2.11 24.10 -0.84
CA ARG A 190 -1.74 25.15 0.12
C ARG A 190 -0.99 24.53 1.30
N GLY A 191 0.33 24.60 1.28
CA GLY A 191 1.15 24.45 2.49
C GLY A 191 0.92 25.65 3.41
N ALA A 192 0.12 25.48 4.46
CA ALA A 192 0.08 26.47 5.53
C ALA A 192 1.33 26.30 6.41
N ALA A 193 1.91 27.39 6.90
CA ALA A 193 2.96 27.30 7.91
C ALA A 193 2.43 26.54 9.14
N ALA A 194 3.21 25.57 9.65
CA ALA A 194 2.84 24.82 10.84
C ALA A 194 2.64 25.79 12.01
N ARG A 195 1.44 25.78 12.62
CA ARG A 195 1.11 26.67 13.75
C ARG A 195 1.11 25.92 15.08
N ARG A 196 1.19 24.58 15.06
CA ARG A 196 0.97 23.73 16.22
C ARG A 196 2.00 22.61 16.34
N PRO A 197 2.16 22.00 17.53
CA PRO A 197 3.04 20.87 17.73
C PRO A 197 2.68 19.70 16.82
N TYR A 198 3.70 19.10 16.22
CA TYR A 198 3.59 17.94 15.34
C TYR A 198 3.23 16.67 16.12
N GLN A 199 2.41 15.80 15.52
CA GLN A 199 2.18 14.43 15.98
C GLN A 199 2.08 13.47 14.78
N ALA A 200 2.49 12.23 14.96
CA ALA A 200 2.38 11.21 13.94
C ALA A 200 1.96 9.84 14.50
N VAL A 201 1.22 9.10 13.68
CA VAL A 201 0.88 7.69 13.93
C VAL A 201 1.44 6.85 12.79
N VAL A 202 2.15 5.77 13.15
CA VAL A 202 2.63 4.74 12.23
C VAL A 202 1.88 3.45 12.54
N MET A 203 1.06 2.99 11.60
CA MET A 203 0.45 1.67 11.65
C MET A 203 1.39 0.66 10.97
N LEU A 204 1.91 -0.29 11.74
CA LEU A 204 2.68 -1.44 11.26
C LEU A 204 1.76 -2.64 11.10
N PHE A 205 1.41 -2.92 9.85
CA PHE A 205 0.53 -4.03 9.51
C PHE A 205 1.32 -5.34 9.31
N LEU A 206 0.93 -6.37 10.06
CA LEU A 206 1.53 -7.70 10.03
C LEU A 206 0.75 -8.57 9.04
N SER A 207 1.07 -8.45 7.74
CA SER A 207 0.28 -9.05 6.66
C SER A 207 0.48 -10.57 6.57
N GLY A 208 -0.63 -11.29 6.72
CA GLY A 208 -0.70 -12.74 6.64
C GLY A 208 -1.30 -13.40 7.89
N GLY A 209 -1.95 -12.67 8.80
CA GLY A 209 -2.58 -13.25 9.98
C GLY A 209 -1.55 -13.68 11.02
N ALA A 210 -1.06 -12.74 11.82
CA ALA A 210 0.11 -12.95 12.67
C ALA A 210 -0.18 -13.83 13.89
N ASP A 211 0.66 -14.85 14.11
CA ASP A 211 0.72 -15.52 15.41
C ASP A 211 1.37 -14.61 16.45
N THR A 212 0.49 -13.94 17.19
CA THR A 212 0.84 -13.04 18.26
C THR A 212 0.59 -13.65 19.64
N TRP A 213 0.18 -14.92 19.70
CA TRP A 213 0.15 -15.70 20.94
C TRP A 213 1.55 -16.13 21.36
N ASN A 214 2.44 -16.37 20.40
CA ASN A 214 3.88 -16.53 20.64
C ASN A 214 4.66 -15.21 20.78
N MET A 215 3.99 -14.06 20.66
CA MET A 215 4.58 -12.75 20.95
C MET A 215 4.47 -12.38 22.43
N LEU A 216 3.30 -12.62 23.04
CA LEU A 216 3.00 -12.31 24.44
C LEU A 216 2.39 -13.55 25.11
N VAL A 217 3.20 -14.23 25.92
CA VAL A 217 2.86 -15.51 26.56
C VAL A 217 2.57 -15.28 28.04
N PRO A 218 1.47 -15.78 28.63
CA PRO A 218 1.25 -15.70 30.07
C PRO A 218 2.29 -16.54 30.81
N THR A 219 2.84 -16.06 31.93
CA THR A 219 3.85 -16.80 32.70
C THR A 219 3.56 -16.71 34.20
N ASN A 220 4.16 -17.59 34.99
CA ASN A 220 4.04 -17.60 36.45
C ASN A 220 2.57 -17.66 36.95
N CYS A 221 1.71 -18.35 36.20
CA CYS A 221 0.29 -18.55 36.49
C CYS A 221 -0.24 -19.80 35.76
N ASN A 222 -1.44 -20.26 36.11
CA ASN A 222 -2.05 -21.47 35.53
C ASN A 222 -2.24 -21.39 34.01
N LEU A 223 -2.37 -20.18 33.43
CA LEU A 223 -2.53 -20.01 31.98
C LEU A 223 -1.30 -20.43 31.18
N TYR A 224 -0.10 -20.46 31.77
CA TYR A 224 1.08 -20.98 31.07
C TYR A 224 0.95 -22.47 30.78
N GLN A 225 0.38 -23.25 31.70
CA GLN A 225 0.14 -24.68 31.47
C GLN A 225 -0.90 -24.86 30.36
N GLU A 226 -2.01 -24.12 30.39
CA GLU A 226 -3.02 -24.19 29.32
C GLU A 226 -2.44 -23.79 27.96
N TYR A 227 -1.60 -22.75 27.91
CA TYR A 227 -0.85 -22.36 26.72
C TYR A 227 0.07 -23.51 26.24
N SER A 228 0.85 -24.11 27.14
CA SER A 228 1.76 -25.19 26.77
C SER A 228 1.02 -26.43 26.27
N ASP A 229 -0.12 -26.76 26.88
CA ASP A 229 -0.92 -27.92 26.53
C ASP A 229 -1.57 -27.76 25.15
N ILE A 230 -2.12 -26.58 24.84
CA ILE A 230 -2.77 -26.34 23.56
C ILE A 230 -1.76 -26.12 22.42
N ARG A 231 -0.63 -25.45 22.69
CA ARG A 231 0.37 -25.11 21.66
C ARG A 231 1.27 -26.27 21.27
N THR A 232 1.41 -27.28 22.13
CA THR A 232 2.24 -28.47 21.88
C THR A 232 3.65 -28.12 21.41
N ASP A 233 3.99 -28.46 20.16
CA ASP A 233 5.27 -28.20 19.48
C ASP A 233 5.52 -26.71 19.16
N LEU A 234 4.49 -25.87 19.19
CA LEU A 234 4.60 -24.42 19.02
C LEU A 234 4.83 -23.67 20.33
N ALA A 235 4.75 -24.34 21.48
CA ALA A 235 4.94 -23.70 22.78
C ALA A 235 6.36 -23.13 22.91
N LEU A 236 6.47 -21.95 23.50
CA LEU A 236 7.73 -21.32 23.87
C LEU A 236 8.10 -21.66 25.31
N GLY A 237 9.32 -22.15 25.50
CA GLY A 237 9.87 -22.39 26.83
C GLY A 237 10.39 -21.12 27.51
N PRO A 238 10.72 -21.17 28.81
CA PRO A 238 11.20 -20.00 29.55
C PRO A 238 12.46 -19.34 28.97
N SER A 239 13.36 -20.10 28.34
CA SER A 239 14.57 -19.57 27.69
C SER A 239 14.29 -18.80 26.40
N GLU A 240 13.09 -18.97 25.82
CA GLU A 240 12.64 -18.29 24.61
C GLU A 240 11.82 -17.02 24.92
N LEU A 241 11.71 -16.65 26.20
CA LEU A 241 10.86 -15.56 26.68
C LEU A 241 11.64 -14.55 27.54
N LEU A 242 11.31 -13.28 27.36
CA LEU A 242 11.76 -12.14 28.16
C LEU A 242 10.64 -11.73 29.10
N THR A 243 10.85 -11.85 30.41
CA THR A 243 9.81 -11.52 31.39
C THR A 243 9.50 -10.02 31.40
N ILE A 244 8.21 -9.71 31.45
CA ILE A 244 7.64 -8.41 31.77
C ILE A 244 6.59 -8.58 32.87
N THR A 245 6.29 -7.50 33.60
CA THR A 245 5.24 -7.49 34.63
C THR A 245 4.17 -6.46 34.29
N THR A 246 2.94 -6.71 34.75
CA THR A 246 1.81 -5.80 34.59
C THR A 246 0.84 -5.96 35.75
N THR A 247 0.05 -4.92 36.00
CA THR A 247 -1.01 -4.95 37.01
C THR A 247 -2.39 -5.15 36.37
N GLY A 248 -3.34 -5.70 37.12
CA GLY A 248 -4.76 -5.75 36.72
C GLY A 248 -5.10 -6.85 35.70
N GLN A 249 -4.22 -7.81 35.48
CA GLN A 249 -4.43 -9.00 34.66
C GLN A 249 -4.56 -10.26 35.55
N THR A 250 -5.09 -11.35 34.98
CA THR A 250 -5.14 -12.66 35.65
C THR A 250 -3.74 -13.18 36.00
N CYS A 251 -2.80 -13.00 35.08
CA CYS A 251 -1.37 -13.25 35.32
C CYS A 251 -0.66 -11.91 35.52
N GLN A 252 0.15 -11.79 36.57
CA GLN A 252 0.92 -10.57 36.82
C GLN A 252 2.23 -10.52 36.01
N SER A 253 2.63 -11.65 35.42
CA SER A 253 3.83 -11.78 34.60
C SER A 253 3.49 -12.34 33.22
N PHE A 254 4.16 -11.80 32.21
CA PHE A 254 4.11 -12.31 30.84
C PHE A 254 5.54 -12.47 30.29
N GLY A 255 5.71 -13.34 29.31
CA GLY A 255 6.91 -13.47 28.52
C GLY A 255 6.71 -12.83 27.15
N VAL A 256 7.61 -11.94 26.75
CA VAL A 256 7.72 -11.43 25.38
C VAL A 256 8.73 -12.30 24.62
N HIS A 257 8.50 -12.62 23.34
CA HIS A 257 9.44 -13.44 22.57
C HIS A 257 10.91 -12.95 22.67
N ALA A 258 11.89 -13.86 22.79
CA ALA A 258 13.32 -13.57 23.03
C ALA A 258 14.02 -12.65 22.01
N ARG A 259 13.39 -12.43 20.85
CA ARG A 259 13.91 -11.55 19.79
C ARG A 259 13.50 -10.10 19.97
N PHE A 260 12.46 -9.83 20.75
CA PHE A 260 11.95 -8.50 21.05
C PHE A 260 12.70 -7.83 22.21
N ARG A 261 14.04 -7.84 22.16
CA ARG A 261 14.87 -7.26 23.22
C ARG A 261 14.67 -5.76 23.32
N PHE A 262 14.68 -5.05 22.19
CA PHE A 262 14.46 -3.61 22.17
C PHE A 262 13.02 -3.25 22.54
N LEU A 263 12.02 -3.98 22.03
CA LEU A 263 10.64 -3.75 22.44
C LEU A 263 10.44 -3.94 23.96
N LYS A 264 11.10 -4.94 24.56
CA LYS A 264 11.10 -5.12 26.02
C LYS A 264 11.80 -3.97 26.74
N GLU A 265 12.92 -3.47 26.23
CA GLU A 265 13.60 -2.28 26.79
C GLU A 265 12.66 -1.05 26.79
N LEU A 266 11.89 -0.85 25.72
CA LEU A 266 10.88 0.21 25.66
C LEU A 266 9.75 0.00 26.67
N TYR A 267 9.31 -1.24 26.87
CA TYR A 267 8.30 -1.57 27.87
C TYR A 267 8.76 -1.19 29.28
N ASP A 268 9.99 -1.55 29.65
CA ASP A 268 10.59 -1.23 30.95
C ASP A 268 10.73 0.29 31.17
N LYS A 269 10.97 1.05 30.10
CA LYS A 269 10.97 2.52 30.12
C LYS A 269 9.58 3.15 30.18
N GLY A 270 8.51 2.35 30.15
CA GLY A 270 7.13 2.85 30.05
C GLY A 270 6.78 3.41 28.66
N GLN A 271 7.59 3.14 27.63
CA GLN A 271 7.40 3.62 26.26
C GLN A 271 6.79 2.56 25.33
N ALA A 272 6.48 1.37 25.85
CA ALA A 272 5.72 0.35 25.14
C ALA A 272 4.57 -0.20 26.00
N ALA A 273 3.51 -0.65 25.35
CA ALA A 273 2.42 -1.40 25.97
C ALA A 273 1.90 -2.47 25.01
N PHE A 274 1.32 -3.53 25.57
CA PHE A 274 0.62 -4.56 24.79
C PHE A 274 -0.88 -4.33 24.87
N ILE A 275 -1.61 -4.77 23.84
CA ILE A 275 -3.07 -4.75 23.76
C ILE A 275 -3.49 -6.18 23.46
N SER A 276 -4.20 -6.81 24.39
CA SER A 276 -4.54 -8.23 24.26
C SER A 276 -5.87 -8.45 23.57
N ASN A 277 -5.95 -9.57 22.85
CA ASN A 277 -7.16 -10.16 22.29
C ASN A 277 -7.97 -9.21 21.39
N VAL A 278 -7.29 -8.63 20.40
CA VAL A 278 -7.87 -7.77 19.36
C VAL A 278 -8.19 -8.63 18.14
N GLY A 279 -9.40 -8.47 17.60
CA GLY A 279 -9.87 -9.11 16.37
C GLY A 279 -11.17 -8.47 15.90
N ALA A 280 -11.60 -8.79 14.69
CA ALA A 280 -12.72 -8.13 14.04
C ALA A 280 -14.08 -8.50 14.67
N LEU A 281 -14.83 -7.56 15.24
CA LEU A 281 -16.15 -7.82 15.81
C LEU A 281 -17.16 -6.78 15.34
N VAL A 282 -18.37 -7.24 14.98
CA VAL A 282 -19.53 -6.34 14.76
C VAL A 282 -20.18 -6.00 16.08
N GLU A 283 -20.40 -7.03 16.90
CA GLU A 283 -20.94 -6.92 18.26
C GLU A 283 -20.33 -8.03 19.14
N PRO A 284 -20.35 -7.88 20.48
CA PRO A 284 -19.92 -8.95 21.38
C PRO A 284 -20.69 -10.26 21.13
N THR A 285 -19.97 -11.39 21.06
CA THR A 285 -20.54 -12.69 20.73
C THR A 285 -19.86 -13.84 21.52
N THR A 286 -20.54 -14.97 21.63
CA THR A 286 -19.99 -16.26 22.10
C THR A 286 -19.92 -17.29 20.98
N MET A 287 -19.20 -18.38 21.17
CA MET A 287 -19.16 -19.49 20.20
C MET A 287 -20.56 -20.08 19.92
N GLN A 288 -21.43 -20.17 20.92
CA GLN A 288 -22.80 -20.65 20.72
C GLN A 288 -23.63 -19.67 19.87
N GLN A 289 -23.52 -18.36 20.15
CA GLN A 289 -24.19 -17.32 19.37
C GLN A 289 -23.63 -17.24 17.95
N PHE A 290 -22.33 -17.41 17.80
CA PHE A 290 -21.67 -17.55 16.52
C PHE A 290 -22.21 -18.77 15.77
N LYS A 291 -22.28 -19.96 16.37
CA LYS A 291 -22.80 -21.16 15.68
C LYS A 291 -24.28 -21.06 15.29
N SER A 292 -25.11 -20.48 16.17
CA SER A 292 -26.55 -20.34 15.96
C SER A 292 -26.94 -19.22 14.98
N GLY A 293 -26.05 -18.24 14.75
CA GLY A 293 -26.39 -17.08 13.92
C GLY A 293 -27.25 -16.03 14.61
N GLU A 294 -27.31 -16.06 15.95
CA GLU A 294 -28.04 -15.06 16.74
C GLU A 294 -27.43 -13.65 16.62
N ARG A 295 -26.11 -13.57 16.39
CA ARG A 295 -25.36 -12.30 16.33
C ARG A 295 -24.86 -12.02 14.92
N ARG A 296 -24.79 -10.73 14.59
CA ARG A 296 -24.16 -10.25 13.35
C ARG A 296 -22.68 -10.62 13.35
N ARG A 297 -22.18 -10.99 12.18
CA ARG A 297 -20.80 -11.43 11.97
C ARG A 297 -20.11 -10.52 10.99
N CYS A 298 -18.79 -10.48 11.07
CA CYS A 298 -17.98 -9.90 10.01
C CYS A 298 -18.11 -10.75 8.75
N PHE A 299 -18.04 -10.10 7.59
CA PHE A 299 -17.96 -10.82 6.32
C PHE A 299 -16.58 -11.46 6.14
N GLY A 300 -16.56 -12.62 5.48
CA GLY A 300 -15.32 -13.31 5.12
C GLY A 300 -14.38 -13.55 6.30
N LEU A 301 -14.88 -13.93 7.47
CA LEU A 301 -14.00 -14.31 8.59
C LEU A 301 -12.99 -15.36 8.12
N PHE A 302 -11.73 -15.18 8.54
CA PHE A 302 -10.57 -15.99 8.14
C PHE A 302 -10.12 -15.90 6.67
N SER A 303 -10.75 -15.03 5.85
CA SER A 303 -10.29 -14.69 4.50
C SER A 303 -9.27 -13.55 4.56
N HIS A 304 -8.10 -13.73 3.97
CA HIS A 304 -7.06 -12.68 3.97
C HIS A 304 -7.55 -11.38 3.35
N SER A 305 -8.22 -11.44 2.19
CA SER A 305 -8.69 -10.23 1.50
C SER A 305 -9.74 -9.48 2.33
N ASP A 306 -10.75 -10.19 2.83
CA ASP A 306 -11.87 -9.57 3.54
C ASP A 306 -11.43 -9.04 4.90
N GLN A 307 -10.62 -9.82 5.63
CA GLN A 307 -10.16 -9.41 6.95
C GLN A 307 -9.06 -8.36 6.90
N THR A 308 -8.26 -8.31 5.82
CA THR A 308 -7.36 -7.18 5.58
C THR A 308 -8.16 -5.89 5.42
N ASN A 309 -9.22 -5.92 4.62
CA ASN A 309 -10.11 -4.77 4.46
C ASN A 309 -10.79 -4.42 5.79
N ALA A 310 -11.28 -5.42 6.53
CA ALA A 310 -11.92 -5.24 7.83
C ALA A 310 -11.00 -4.57 8.86
N ALA A 311 -9.76 -5.02 8.99
CA ALA A 311 -8.77 -4.44 9.89
C ALA A 311 -8.43 -3.00 9.48
N GLN A 312 -8.11 -2.78 8.21
CA GLN A 312 -7.71 -1.45 7.72
C GLN A 312 -8.84 -0.41 7.78
N THR A 313 -10.09 -0.84 7.67
CA THR A 313 -11.28 0.03 7.70
C THR A 313 -11.94 0.10 9.07
N LEU A 314 -11.66 -0.85 9.97
CA LEU A 314 -12.41 -1.11 11.21
C LEU A 314 -13.93 -1.24 10.99
N ARG A 315 -14.33 -1.77 9.82
CA ARG A 315 -15.73 -1.93 9.39
C ARG A 315 -15.96 -3.32 8.79
N CYS A 316 -15.77 -4.36 9.61
CA CYS A 316 -15.84 -5.76 9.15
C CYS A 316 -17.24 -6.22 8.68
N GLN A 317 -18.29 -5.47 9.02
CA GLN A 317 -19.66 -5.68 8.57
C GLN A 317 -19.93 -5.10 7.18
N GLU A 318 -18.96 -4.44 6.55
CA GLU A 318 -19.07 -3.88 5.20
C GLU A 318 -18.27 -4.76 4.24
N LEU A 319 -18.86 -5.08 3.09
CA LEU A 319 -18.22 -5.91 2.08
C LEU A 319 -17.21 -5.10 1.25
N GLY A 320 -16.09 -5.74 0.93
CA GLY A 320 -15.09 -5.22 0.01
C GLY A 320 -14.39 -3.96 0.52
N THR A 321 -14.22 -2.98 -0.36
CA THR A 321 -13.45 -1.74 -0.13
C THR A 321 -14.33 -0.49 -0.09
N SER A 322 -15.65 -0.69 0.05
CA SER A 322 -16.65 0.38 0.13
C SER A 322 -16.35 1.34 1.30
N ALA A 323 -15.98 0.78 2.46
CA ALA A 323 -15.54 1.53 3.62
C ALA A 323 -14.18 2.23 3.37
N ARG A 324 -14.08 3.51 3.74
CA ARG A 324 -12.81 4.24 3.77
C ARG A 324 -11.90 3.77 4.92
N GLY A 325 -10.59 3.96 4.79
CA GLY A 325 -9.61 3.52 5.77
C GLY A 325 -9.71 4.24 7.12
N ALA A 326 -9.38 3.53 8.19
CA ALA A 326 -9.45 4.09 9.53
C ALA A 326 -8.47 5.27 9.72
N GLY A 327 -7.23 5.16 9.25
CA GLY A 327 -6.24 6.25 9.33
C GLY A 327 -6.67 7.49 8.55
N GLY A 328 -7.14 7.31 7.31
CA GLY A 328 -7.66 8.40 6.48
C GLY A 328 -8.88 9.09 7.08
N ARG A 329 -9.84 8.34 7.64
CA ARG A 329 -10.98 8.94 8.33
C ARG A 329 -10.60 9.71 9.60
N VAL A 330 -9.55 9.28 10.31
CA VAL A 330 -9.01 10.05 11.44
C VAL A 330 -8.37 11.35 10.94
N ALA A 331 -7.64 11.31 9.83
CA ALA A 331 -7.11 12.51 9.18
C ALA A 331 -8.23 13.48 8.78
N ASP A 332 -9.29 13.00 8.15
CA ASP A 332 -10.47 13.81 7.79
C ASP A 332 -11.09 14.50 9.00
N ALA A 333 -11.32 13.74 10.09
CA ALA A 333 -11.92 14.28 11.30
C ALA A 333 -11.05 15.38 11.95
N LEU A 334 -9.72 15.27 11.85
CA LEU A 334 -8.79 16.29 12.36
C LEU A 334 -8.70 17.51 11.44
N ALA A 335 -8.76 17.31 10.12
CA ALA A 335 -8.72 18.38 9.12
C ALA A 335 -10.00 19.22 9.09
N THR A 336 -11.15 18.57 9.24
CA THR A 336 -12.48 19.22 9.19
C THR A 336 -12.99 19.64 10.57
N GLY A 337 -12.40 19.10 11.64
CA GLY A 337 -12.77 19.42 13.02
C GLY A 337 -12.46 20.86 13.43
N PRO A 338 -12.82 21.27 14.67
CA PRO A 338 -12.74 22.66 15.12
C PRO A 338 -11.35 23.29 15.01
N ASN A 339 -10.30 22.49 15.17
CA ASN A 339 -8.92 22.95 15.12
C ASN A 339 -8.36 23.07 13.70
N LYS A 340 -8.98 22.40 12.71
CA LYS A 340 -8.56 22.37 11.31
C LYS A 340 -7.07 22.06 11.15
N PHE A 341 -6.65 20.88 11.59
CA PHE A 341 -5.25 20.50 11.53
C PHE A 341 -4.80 20.28 10.08
N SER A 342 -3.55 20.63 9.76
CA SER A 342 -2.93 20.15 8.52
C SER A 342 -2.61 18.67 8.66
N THR A 343 -3.31 17.83 7.89
CA THR A 343 -3.15 16.37 7.92
C THR A 343 -2.58 15.84 6.63
N THR A 344 -1.73 14.83 6.70
CA THR A 344 -1.32 14.05 5.52
C THR A 344 -1.30 12.57 5.87
N SER A 345 -1.76 11.73 4.94
CA SER A 345 -1.85 10.29 5.14
C SER A 345 -1.06 9.57 4.06
N PHE A 346 -0.05 8.82 4.49
CA PHE A 346 0.90 8.13 3.64
C PHE A 346 0.68 6.62 3.69
N SER A 347 0.92 5.96 2.57
CA SER A 347 1.04 4.50 2.48
C SER A 347 2.39 4.14 1.88
N LEU A 348 3.17 3.36 2.61
CA LEU A 348 4.40 2.73 2.13
C LEU A 348 4.16 1.28 1.69
N ALA A 349 2.95 0.77 1.93
CA ALA A 349 2.48 -0.54 1.50
C ALA A 349 1.47 -0.40 0.34
N GLY A 350 1.84 0.37 -0.69
CA GLY A 350 1.06 0.51 -1.92
C GLY A 350 -0.34 1.09 -1.67
N THR A 351 -1.37 0.43 -2.21
CA THR A 351 -2.76 0.89 -2.20
C THR A 351 -3.54 0.55 -0.92
N ALA A 352 -2.86 0.33 0.20
CA ALA A 352 -3.50 0.06 1.49
C ALA A 352 -4.65 1.05 1.77
N ILE A 353 -5.82 0.49 2.10
CA ILE A 353 -7.07 1.23 2.30
C ILE A 353 -6.95 2.10 3.53
N TRP A 354 -6.23 1.65 4.57
CA TRP A 354 -6.10 2.35 5.85
C TRP A 354 -5.78 3.84 5.71
N SER A 355 -4.90 4.21 4.77
CA SER A 355 -4.47 5.59 4.55
C SER A 355 -5.48 6.46 3.80
N GLN A 356 -6.49 5.89 3.15
CA GLN A 356 -7.46 6.61 2.33
C GLN A 356 -8.66 7.08 3.15
N GLY A 357 -8.94 8.38 3.16
CA GLY A 357 -10.13 8.99 3.77
C GLY A 357 -11.25 9.20 2.76
N VAL A 358 -12.30 9.88 3.22
CA VAL A 358 -13.35 10.48 2.37
C VAL A 358 -12.77 11.68 1.63
N GLU A 359 -12.16 12.62 2.36
CA GLU A 359 -11.54 13.84 1.81
C GLU A 359 -10.03 13.68 1.65
N THR A 360 -9.39 13.01 2.62
CA THR A 360 -7.96 12.75 2.63
C THR A 360 -7.61 11.75 1.56
N THR A 361 -6.84 12.19 0.57
CA THR A 361 -6.25 11.29 -0.43
C THR A 361 -4.96 10.67 0.12
N ARG A 362 -4.80 9.36 -0.05
CA ARG A 362 -3.56 8.68 0.35
C ARG A 362 -2.39 9.10 -0.55
N GLU A 363 -1.24 9.36 0.05
CA GLU A 363 0.03 9.57 -0.66
C GLU A 363 0.84 8.27 -0.65
N ILE A 364 1.12 7.71 -1.82
CA ILE A 364 1.86 6.44 -1.92
C ILE A 364 3.35 6.73 -2.06
N VAL A 365 4.16 6.15 -1.19
CA VAL A 365 5.61 6.35 -1.11
C VAL A 365 6.30 4.99 -1.27
N ASP A 366 7.19 4.86 -2.25
CA ASP A 366 7.96 3.63 -2.43
C ASP A 366 9.09 3.50 -1.39
N GLN A 367 9.49 2.27 -1.08
CA GLN A 367 10.63 1.96 -0.21
C GLN A 367 11.95 2.55 -0.72
N ARG A 368 12.08 2.75 -2.04
CA ARG A 368 13.24 3.39 -2.68
C ARG A 368 13.19 4.92 -2.58
N GLY A 369 12.09 5.48 -2.06
CA GLY A 369 11.81 6.92 -1.99
C GLY A 369 11.12 7.46 -3.24
N ALA A 370 11.11 8.78 -3.40
CA ALA A 370 10.56 9.44 -4.59
C ALA A 370 11.54 9.35 -5.78
N SER A 371 11.58 8.21 -6.48
CA SER A 371 12.17 8.17 -7.81
C SER A 371 11.23 8.90 -8.77
N GLY A 372 11.59 10.13 -9.14
CA GLY A 372 10.83 10.94 -10.10
C GLY A 372 10.84 10.38 -11.53
N PHE A 373 10.02 10.99 -12.39
CA PHE A 373 10.18 10.80 -13.83
C PHE A 373 11.49 11.47 -14.25
N GLN A 374 12.44 10.69 -14.77
CA GLN A 374 13.83 11.15 -14.98
C GLN A 374 13.91 12.31 -15.97
N GLU A 375 13.05 12.29 -16.99
CA GLU A 375 12.97 13.33 -18.01
C GLU A 375 11.88 14.37 -17.71
N PHE A 376 11.45 14.51 -16.45
CA PHE A 376 10.37 15.43 -16.09
C PHE A 376 10.61 16.86 -16.58
N GLU A 377 11.81 17.43 -16.41
CA GLU A 377 12.08 18.80 -16.84
C GLU A 377 12.00 18.98 -18.36
N ARG A 378 12.40 17.96 -19.14
CA ARG A 378 12.25 17.95 -20.61
C ARG A 378 10.78 17.94 -21.00
N TRP A 379 9.97 17.13 -20.32
CA TRP A 379 8.57 16.88 -20.69
C TRP A 379 7.56 17.73 -19.93
N ARG A 380 7.99 18.61 -19.01
CA ARG A 380 7.10 19.35 -18.10
C ARG A 380 5.97 20.10 -18.79
N VAL A 381 6.27 20.75 -19.92
CA VAL A 381 5.27 21.51 -20.70
C VAL A 381 4.30 20.57 -21.40
N ALA A 382 4.80 19.51 -22.05
CA ALA A 382 3.98 18.51 -22.71
C ALA A 382 3.04 17.79 -21.72
N ILE A 383 3.56 17.35 -20.58
CA ILE A 383 2.79 16.75 -19.49
C ILE A 383 1.69 17.71 -19.03
N GLY A 384 2.02 18.98 -18.81
CA GLY A 384 1.05 20.00 -18.42
C GLY A 384 -0.08 20.15 -19.44
N ASN A 385 0.24 20.21 -20.73
CA ASN A 385 -0.75 20.34 -21.80
C ASN A 385 -1.64 19.10 -21.92
N ILE A 386 -1.05 17.89 -21.86
CA ILE A 386 -1.80 16.62 -21.92
C ILE A 386 -2.75 16.50 -20.73
N THR A 387 -2.26 16.74 -19.52
CA THR A 387 -3.03 16.53 -18.28
C THR A 387 -4.07 17.62 -18.00
N ALA A 388 -3.89 18.81 -18.57
CA ALA A 388 -4.86 19.90 -18.47
C ALA A 388 -6.11 19.68 -19.35
N GLN A 389 -6.05 18.88 -20.40
CA GLN A 389 -7.19 18.60 -21.27
C GLN A 389 -8.23 17.73 -20.53
N ARG A 390 -9.50 18.14 -20.59
CA ARG A 390 -10.65 17.39 -20.08
C ARG A 390 -11.22 16.48 -21.17
N HIS A 391 -11.70 15.30 -20.78
CA HIS A 391 -12.21 14.29 -21.69
C HIS A 391 -13.63 13.85 -21.30
N GLY A 392 -14.49 13.68 -22.29
CA GLY A 392 -15.82 13.09 -22.12
C GLY A 392 -15.79 11.56 -22.03
N ASN A 393 -14.71 10.93 -22.50
CA ASN A 393 -14.48 9.51 -22.31
C ASN A 393 -13.92 9.28 -20.90
N VAL A 394 -14.62 8.46 -20.12
CA VAL A 394 -14.30 8.17 -18.72
C VAL A 394 -12.92 7.53 -18.53
N TYR A 395 -12.45 6.70 -19.46
CA TYR A 395 -11.11 6.10 -19.40
C TYR A 395 -10.03 7.16 -19.63
N ALA A 396 -10.21 8.01 -20.65
CA ALA A 396 -9.28 9.09 -20.97
C ALA A 396 -9.21 10.14 -19.84
N GLU A 397 -10.35 10.48 -19.25
CA GLU A 397 -10.44 11.40 -18.12
C GLU A 397 -9.78 10.81 -16.86
N ALA A 398 -10.03 9.53 -16.55
CA ALA A 398 -9.39 8.85 -15.43
C ALA A 398 -7.87 8.71 -15.61
N TYR A 399 -7.40 8.42 -16.83
CA TYR A 399 -5.97 8.35 -17.14
C TYR A 399 -5.28 9.71 -16.95
N THR A 400 -5.81 10.78 -17.55
CA THR A 400 -5.20 12.12 -17.45
C THR A 400 -5.19 12.63 -16.01
N ASP A 401 -6.23 12.33 -15.24
CA ASP A 401 -6.29 12.63 -13.81
C ASP A 401 -5.25 11.85 -12.99
N ALA A 402 -5.15 10.53 -13.21
CA ALA A 402 -4.16 9.69 -12.55
C ALA A 402 -2.72 10.07 -12.92
N PHE A 403 -2.48 10.45 -14.17
CA PHE A 403 -1.20 10.96 -14.65
C PHE A 403 -0.82 12.25 -13.93
N LEU A 404 -1.72 13.25 -13.91
CA LEU A 404 -1.47 14.50 -13.22
C LEU A 404 -1.14 14.28 -11.74
N ARG A 405 -2.01 13.54 -11.03
CA ARG A 405 -1.81 13.24 -9.61
C ARG A 405 -0.49 12.53 -9.35
N SER A 406 -0.13 11.56 -10.21
CA SER A 406 1.14 10.83 -10.06
C SER A 406 2.35 11.76 -10.18
N ILE A 407 2.35 12.65 -11.18
CA ILE A 407 3.41 13.63 -11.35
C ILE A 407 3.45 14.61 -10.18
N GLU A 408 2.31 15.17 -9.78
CA GLU A 408 2.23 16.12 -8.67
C GLU A 408 2.70 15.51 -7.35
N THR A 409 2.17 14.34 -6.97
CA THR A 409 2.59 13.61 -5.76
C THR A 409 4.09 13.33 -5.79
N THR A 410 4.62 12.77 -6.87
CA THR A 410 6.03 12.40 -6.93
C THR A 410 6.95 13.63 -6.92
N GLN A 411 6.59 14.71 -7.60
CA GLN A 411 7.39 15.94 -7.59
C GLN A 411 7.31 16.67 -6.25
N ASN A 412 6.13 16.72 -5.62
CA ASN A 412 5.96 17.28 -4.28
C ASN A 412 6.77 16.50 -3.24
N LEU A 413 6.69 15.18 -3.29
CA LEU A 413 7.45 14.30 -2.41
C LEU A 413 8.97 14.42 -2.66
N GLY A 414 9.38 14.45 -3.94
CA GLY A 414 10.76 14.66 -4.33
C GLY A 414 11.33 15.97 -3.79
N ARG A 415 10.56 17.07 -3.89
CA ARG A 415 10.94 18.37 -3.31
C ARG A 415 10.98 18.34 -1.78
N ALA A 416 10.00 17.71 -1.12
CA ALA A 416 9.95 17.63 0.34
C ALA A 416 11.10 16.79 0.91
N LEU A 417 11.54 15.77 0.19
CA LEU A 417 12.63 14.88 0.60
C LEU A 417 14.00 15.32 0.07
N ALA A 418 14.06 16.30 -0.84
CA ALA A 418 15.30 16.79 -1.42
C ALA A 418 16.24 17.32 -0.35
N GLY A 419 17.43 16.72 -0.24
CA GLY A 419 18.45 17.14 0.73
C GLY A 419 18.18 16.73 2.18
N VAL A 420 17.09 16.02 2.47
CA VAL A 420 16.83 15.47 3.81
C VAL A 420 17.89 14.42 4.14
N LYS A 421 18.61 14.65 5.23
CA LYS A 421 19.57 13.70 5.81
C LYS A 421 19.07 13.28 7.18
N LEU A 422 19.08 11.98 7.43
CA LEU A 422 18.80 11.43 8.75
C LEU A 422 19.96 11.74 9.71
N MET A 423 19.65 11.84 10.99
CA MET A 423 20.59 12.23 12.04
C MET A 423 21.45 11.05 12.53
N THR A 424 21.03 9.82 12.25
CA THR A 424 21.70 8.58 12.65
C THR A 424 22.21 7.77 11.46
N GLN A 425 23.04 6.76 11.73
CA GLN A 425 23.38 5.73 10.75
C GLN A 425 22.21 4.76 10.60
N TYR A 426 21.24 5.14 9.78
CA TYR A 426 20.03 4.37 9.58
C TYR A 426 20.29 3.16 8.67
N SER A 427 20.04 1.95 9.18
CA SER A 427 20.20 0.72 8.38
C SER A 427 19.00 0.49 7.47
N THR A 428 19.25 0.03 6.24
CA THR A 428 18.26 -0.23 5.18
C THR A 428 18.29 -1.68 4.68
N SER A 429 18.82 -2.59 5.51
CA SER A 429 19.08 -4.00 5.14
C SER A 429 17.82 -4.84 4.91
N SER A 430 16.66 -4.42 5.38
CA SER A 430 15.37 -5.11 5.20
C SER A 430 14.30 -4.18 4.61
N GLY A 431 13.21 -4.76 4.11
CA GLY A 431 12.07 -3.99 3.58
C GLY A 431 11.46 -3.05 4.61
N LEU A 432 11.17 -3.56 5.81
CA LEU A 432 10.60 -2.75 6.89
C LEU A 432 11.54 -1.61 7.34
N GLN A 433 12.85 -1.87 7.36
CA GLN A 433 13.82 -0.81 7.64
C GLN A 433 13.77 0.30 6.59
N ARG A 434 13.66 -0.03 5.29
CA ARG A 434 13.51 0.96 4.23
C ARG A 434 12.19 1.72 4.32
N GLU A 435 11.09 1.04 4.65
CA GLU A 435 9.81 1.73 4.89
C GLU A 435 9.92 2.73 6.04
N LEU A 436 10.42 2.30 7.20
CA LEU A 436 10.58 3.19 8.35
C LEU A 436 11.62 4.30 8.12
N GLU A 437 12.62 4.07 7.27
CA GLU A 437 13.56 5.12 6.82
C GLU A 437 12.81 6.24 6.05
N GLN A 438 11.92 5.88 5.12
CA GLN A 438 11.13 6.87 4.39
C GLN A 438 10.17 7.62 5.33
N VAL A 439 9.54 6.93 6.28
CA VAL A 439 8.77 7.57 7.35
C VAL A 439 9.63 8.57 8.13
N ALA A 440 10.83 8.18 8.53
CA ALA A 440 11.74 9.05 9.26
C ALA A 440 12.17 10.29 8.46
N LYS A 441 12.36 10.15 7.14
CA LYS A 441 12.65 11.28 6.23
C LYS A 441 11.46 12.22 6.08
N LEU A 442 10.25 11.68 5.93
CA LEU A 442 9.01 12.47 5.89
C LEU A 442 8.78 13.25 7.18
N ILE A 443 9.00 12.62 8.33
CA ILE A 443 8.94 13.26 9.64
C ILE A 443 10.01 14.36 9.75
N SER A 444 11.24 14.11 9.27
CA SER A 444 12.30 15.13 9.24
C SER A 444 11.90 16.36 8.42
N ALA A 445 11.22 16.15 7.28
CA ALA A 445 10.72 17.20 6.40
C ALA A 445 9.46 17.93 6.89
N ARG A 446 8.90 17.57 8.06
CA ARG A 446 7.60 18.08 8.56
C ARG A 446 7.48 19.61 8.57
N GLU A 447 8.55 20.33 8.96
CA GLU A 447 8.53 21.79 9.06
C GLU A 447 8.40 22.44 7.68
N GLY A 448 9.18 21.97 6.70
CA GLY A 448 9.10 22.43 5.32
C GLY A 448 7.77 22.05 4.64
N ARG A 449 7.16 20.93 5.06
CA ARG A 449 5.81 20.52 4.61
C ARG A 449 4.67 21.27 5.32
N GLY A 450 4.94 21.97 6.42
CA GLY A 450 3.89 22.55 7.25
C GLY A 450 2.99 21.50 7.93
N ALA A 451 3.49 20.27 8.11
CA ALA A 451 2.70 19.15 8.61
C ALA A 451 2.40 19.30 10.11
N GLU A 452 1.14 19.07 10.51
CA GLU A 452 0.74 19.04 11.92
C GLU A 452 0.41 17.61 12.37
N ARG A 453 -0.27 16.82 11.55
CA ARG A 453 -0.69 15.45 11.87
C ARG A 453 -0.41 14.52 10.69
N ASP A 454 0.56 13.63 10.83
CA ASP A 454 0.81 12.62 9.79
C ASP A 454 0.34 11.23 10.22
N PHE A 455 -0.16 10.50 9.23
CA PHE A 455 -0.55 9.10 9.34
C PHE A 455 0.31 8.30 8.37
N PHE A 456 0.95 7.24 8.84
CA PHE A 456 1.81 6.39 8.02
C PHE A 456 1.35 4.95 8.12
N PHE A 457 1.18 4.30 6.99
CA PHE A 457 0.94 2.86 6.93
C PHE A 457 2.16 2.16 6.35
N VAL A 458 2.75 1.26 7.14
CA VAL A 458 3.86 0.39 6.76
C VAL A 458 3.44 -1.05 6.95
N SER A 459 4.05 -1.97 6.22
CA SER A 459 3.69 -3.38 6.33
C SER A 459 4.89 -4.30 6.29
N ILE A 460 4.77 -5.42 6.99
CA ILE A 460 5.73 -6.51 6.88
C ILE A 460 4.94 -7.80 6.66
N GLY A 461 5.25 -8.50 5.56
CA GLY A 461 4.58 -9.73 5.17
C GLY A 461 5.23 -11.01 5.68
N GLY A 462 4.63 -12.14 5.29
CA GLY A 462 5.14 -13.48 5.59
C GLY A 462 4.66 -14.02 6.93
N TRP A 463 3.50 -13.55 7.41
CA TRP A 463 2.85 -14.03 8.63
C TRP A 463 1.91 -15.22 8.41
N ASP A 464 1.66 -15.58 7.14
CA ASP A 464 0.82 -16.71 6.74
C ASP A 464 1.53 -18.06 6.89
N MET A 465 1.93 -18.35 8.13
CA MET A 465 2.78 -19.49 8.46
C MET A 465 1.93 -20.70 8.84
N HIS A 466 1.82 -21.67 7.94
CA HIS A 466 1.21 -22.98 8.21
C HIS A 466 2.24 -24.09 8.47
N SER A 467 3.53 -23.75 8.57
CA SER A 467 4.62 -24.67 8.90
C SER A 467 5.85 -23.91 9.35
N ASP A 468 6.75 -24.61 10.06
CA ASP A 468 8.04 -24.07 10.52
C ASP A 468 7.90 -22.73 11.28
N MET A 469 6.81 -22.62 12.04
CA MET A 469 6.35 -21.37 12.61
C MET A 469 7.35 -20.80 13.62
N LYS A 470 7.93 -21.61 14.52
CA LYS A 470 8.92 -21.12 15.51
C LYS A 470 10.11 -20.41 14.85
N ARG A 471 10.70 -21.02 13.82
CA ARG A 471 11.86 -20.44 13.10
C ARG A 471 11.48 -19.17 12.34
N ARG A 472 10.32 -19.17 11.68
CA ARG A 472 9.86 -18.03 10.87
C ARG A 472 9.43 -16.85 11.75
N LEU A 473 8.77 -17.10 12.88
CA LEU A 473 8.46 -16.08 13.89
C LEU A 473 9.74 -15.47 14.47
N ASP A 474 10.74 -16.30 14.81
CA ASP A 474 12.04 -15.82 15.28
C ASP A 474 12.68 -14.83 14.30
N ALA A 475 12.65 -15.14 13.00
CA ALA A 475 13.13 -14.24 11.96
C ALA A 475 12.31 -12.95 11.88
N ARG A 476 10.97 -13.02 11.87
CA ARG A 476 10.11 -11.83 11.76
C ARG A 476 10.20 -10.91 12.96
N PHE A 477 10.23 -11.46 14.17
CA PHE A 477 10.40 -10.66 15.38
C PHE A 477 11.77 -10.01 15.45
N ARG A 478 12.83 -10.68 14.97
CA ARG A 478 14.16 -10.05 14.83
C ARG A 478 14.14 -8.91 13.82
N ASP A 479 13.48 -9.08 12.67
CA ASP A 479 13.40 -8.05 11.64
C ASP A 479 12.65 -6.81 12.16
N ILE A 480 11.55 -7.00 12.90
CA ILE A 480 10.83 -5.90 13.57
C ILE A 480 11.69 -5.25 14.64
N ASP A 481 12.29 -6.00 15.58
CA ASP A 481 13.08 -5.42 16.67
C ASP A 481 14.25 -4.57 16.14
N ALA A 482 14.93 -5.03 15.08
CA ALA A 482 15.99 -4.30 14.42
C ALA A 482 15.49 -3.02 13.73
N ALA A 483 14.33 -3.07 13.08
CA ALA A 483 13.73 -1.90 12.43
C ALA A 483 13.27 -0.85 13.45
N LEU A 484 12.66 -1.28 14.56
CA LEU A 484 12.24 -0.41 15.65
C LEU A 484 13.43 0.28 16.32
N ARG A 485 14.52 -0.45 16.55
CA ARG A 485 15.75 0.13 17.14
C ARG A 485 16.29 1.29 16.31
N GLY A 486 16.36 1.13 14.99
CA GLY A 486 16.79 2.20 14.08
C GLY A 486 15.81 3.36 14.05
N PHE A 487 14.51 3.06 13.92
CA PHE A 487 13.47 4.09 13.84
C PHE A 487 13.39 4.94 15.10
N VAL A 488 13.35 4.32 16.29
CA VAL A 488 13.27 5.05 17.55
C VAL A 488 14.53 5.90 17.78
N ALA A 489 15.73 5.36 17.51
CA ALA A 489 16.96 6.12 17.63
C ALA A 489 16.96 7.38 16.74
N GLU A 490 16.43 7.28 15.53
CA GLU A 490 16.27 8.42 14.63
C GLU A 490 15.22 9.42 15.13
N MET A 491 14.07 8.96 15.62
CA MET A 491 13.04 9.84 16.19
C MET A 491 13.53 10.57 17.45
N GLU A 492 14.32 9.90 18.29
CA GLU A 492 15.00 10.51 19.45
C GLU A 492 16.03 11.56 19.00
N ALA A 493 16.86 11.24 18.01
CA ALA A 493 17.86 12.17 17.45
C ALA A 493 17.20 13.40 16.79
N GLN A 494 16.05 13.22 16.14
CA GLN A 494 15.22 14.29 15.60
C GLN A 494 14.41 15.05 16.68
N LYS A 495 14.46 14.60 17.94
CA LYS A 495 13.74 15.17 19.11
C LYS A 495 12.21 15.19 18.94
N VAL A 496 11.67 14.15 18.30
CA VAL A 496 10.23 13.99 18.03
C VAL A 496 9.65 12.70 18.56
N TRP A 497 10.44 11.86 19.24
CA TRP A 497 9.96 10.56 19.72
C TRP A 497 8.71 10.64 20.62
N GLU A 498 8.58 11.70 21.43
CA GLU A 498 7.39 11.93 22.25
C GLU A 498 6.11 12.26 21.44
N SER A 499 6.27 12.66 20.17
CA SER A 499 5.20 13.01 19.24
C SER A 499 4.82 11.88 18.28
N VAL A 500 5.53 10.75 18.30
CA VAL A 500 5.33 9.65 17.35
C VAL A 500 4.83 8.42 18.09
N ALA A 501 3.74 7.82 17.60
CA ALA A 501 3.24 6.53 18.06
C ALA A 501 3.32 5.49 16.95
N VAL A 502 3.83 4.29 17.26
CA VAL A 502 3.83 3.15 16.35
C VAL A 502 2.96 2.06 16.96
N ALA A 503 1.97 1.57 16.23
CA ALA A 503 1.08 0.50 16.68
C ALA A 503 1.07 -0.64 15.66
N THR A 504 0.80 -1.86 16.12
CA THR A 504 0.64 -3.02 15.24
C THR A 504 -0.80 -3.44 15.08
N GLU A 505 -1.10 -4.00 13.90
CA GLU A 505 -2.36 -4.65 13.57
C GLU A 505 -2.09 -5.80 12.59
N SER A 506 -3.01 -6.76 12.49
CA SER A 506 -3.01 -7.83 11.49
C SER A 506 -4.45 -8.07 11.06
N GLU A 507 -4.68 -8.66 9.89
CA GLU A 507 -6.04 -8.97 9.45
C GLU A 507 -6.79 -9.86 10.45
N PHE A 508 -6.07 -10.78 11.09
CA PHE A 508 -6.54 -11.71 12.10
C PHE A 508 -5.34 -12.39 12.77
N ALA A 509 -5.56 -13.42 13.57
CA ALA A 509 -4.50 -14.13 14.29
C ALA A 509 -4.32 -15.58 13.82
N ARG A 510 -3.53 -16.35 14.56
CA ARG A 510 -3.36 -17.79 14.37
C ARG A 510 -3.95 -18.57 15.52
N THR A 511 -4.43 -19.79 15.25
CA THR A 511 -5.04 -20.63 16.28
C THR A 511 -4.02 -20.98 17.36
N LEU A 512 -4.54 -21.19 18.57
CA LEU A 512 -3.72 -21.61 19.70
C LEU A 512 -3.28 -23.06 19.59
N ASP A 513 -3.99 -23.91 18.85
CA ASP A 513 -3.59 -25.29 18.61
C ASP A 513 -2.61 -25.39 17.42
N SER A 514 -1.80 -26.44 17.45
CA SER A 514 -0.83 -26.75 16.39
C SER A 514 -1.39 -27.75 15.40
N ASN A 515 -1.03 -27.60 14.11
CA ASN A 515 -1.30 -28.56 13.04
C ASN A 515 -0.03 -29.31 12.56
N GLY A 516 1.01 -29.37 13.39
CA GLY A 516 2.26 -30.10 13.09
C GLY A 516 3.37 -29.19 12.57
N GLY A 517 3.75 -28.19 13.35
CA GLY A 517 4.77 -27.20 13.04
C GLY A 517 4.23 -25.85 12.55
N GLY A 518 2.91 -25.72 12.39
CA GLY A 518 2.20 -24.49 12.09
C GLY A 518 0.84 -24.45 12.77
N SER A 519 0.00 -23.48 12.41
CA SER A 519 -1.36 -23.37 12.94
C SER A 519 -2.28 -22.70 11.93
N ASP A 520 -3.58 -22.80 12.16
CA ASP A 520 -4.60 -22.30 11.24
C ASP A 520 -4.97 -20.83 11.54
N HIS A 521 -5.90 -20.28 10.76
CA HIS A 521 -6.40 -18.91 10.94
C HIS A 521 -7.25 -18.84 12.20
N ALA A 522 -7.07 -17.80 13.01
CA ALA A 522 -7.89 -17.54 14.18
C ALA A 522 -8.38 -16.10 14.18
N TRP A 523 -9.36 -15.85 15.05
CA TRP A 523 -10.04 -14.58 15.09
C TRP A 523 -9.19 -13.43 15.65
N ALA A 524 -8.61 -13.62 16.84
CA ALA A 524 -8.04 -12.53 17.63
C ALA A 524 -6.65 -12.87 18.19
N GLY A 525 -5.83 -11.84 18.34
CA GLY A 525 -4.44 -11.95 18.77
C GLY A 525 -4.02 -10.81 19.68
N ASN A 526 -2.72 -10.68 19.93
CA ASN A 526 -2.13 -9.63 20.75
C ASN A 526 -1.38 -8.62 19.87
N HIS A 527 -1.42 -7.35 20.23
CA HIS A 527 -0.68 -6.29 19.53
C HIS A 527 0.11 -5.45 20.53
N TRP A 528 0.94 -4.55 20.03
CA TRP A 528 1.67 -3.58 20.85
C TRP A 528 1.60 -2.18 20.25
N ILE A 529 1.81 -1.21 21.12
CA ILE A 529 2.00 0.20 20.78
C ILE A 529 3.27 0.71 21.48
N ILE A 530 4.05 1.53 20.78
CA ILE A 530 5.23 2.23 21.33
C ILE A 530 5.14 3.73 21.05
N SER A 531 5.61 4.56 22.00
CA SER A 531 5.80 6.00 21.82
C SER A 531 6.64 6.56 22.96
N GLY A 532 7.41 7.61 22.70
CA GLY A 532 8.09 8.36 23.76
C GLY A 532 7.12 9.04 24.73
N GLY A 533 5.92 9.38 24.27
CA GLY A 533 4.86 10.02 25.06
C GLY A 533 3.86 9.04 25.69
N LEU A 534 4.08 7.72 25.54
CA LEU A 534 3.18 6.71 26.08
C LEU A 534 3.33 6.61 27.62
N LYS A 535 2.22 6.29 28.29
CA LYS A 535 2.22 5.81 29.69
C LYS A 535 2.09 4.28 29.68
N GLY A 536 3.15 3.63 29.21
CA GLY A 536 3.23 2.20 28.96
C GLY A 536 3.57 1.37 30.20
N GLY A 537 4.28 0.27 30.00
CA GLY A 537 4.59 -0.71 31.06
C GLY A 537 3.36 -1.51 31.49
N ARG A 538 2.40 -1.70 30.56
CA ARG A 538 1.09 -2.31 30.84
C ARG A 538 0.63 -3.22 29.70
N VAL A 539 -0.22 -4.17 30.06
CA VAL A 539 -1.07 -4.91 29.11
C VAL A 539 -2.50 -4.34 29.20
N PHE A 540 -2.97 -3.75 28.11
CA PHE A 540 -4.34 -3.27 27.91
C PHE A 540 -5.27 -4.39 27.43
N ASN A 541 -6.56 -4.19 27.62
CA ASN A 541 -7.62 -5.22 27.58
C ASN A 541 -7.39 -6.35 28.58
N LYS A 542 -8.42 -7.13 28.89
CA LYS A 542 -8.25 -8.32 29.74
C LYS A 542 -7.67 -9.44 28.87
N PHE A 543 -6.52 -9.96 29.26
CA PHE A 543 -6.01 -11.21 28.68
C PHE A 543 -7.03 -12.33 28.94
N PRO A 544 -7.24 -13.28 28.01
CA PRO A 544 -8.18 -14.38 28.21
C PRO A 544 -7.99 -15.09 29.55
N SER A 545 -9.09 -15.37 30.25
CA SER A 545 -9.06 -16.04 31.55
C SER A 545 -8.86 -17.56 31.45
N THR A 546 -8.90 -18.11 30.24
CA THR A 546 -8.66 -19.51 29.88
C THR A 546 -8.15 -19.56 28.45
N LEU A 547 -7.22 -20.47 28.16
CA LEU A 547 -6.71 -20.78 26.82
C LEU A 547 -7.07 -22.19 26.36
N LYS A 548 -7.82 -22.95 27.19
CA LYS A 548 -8.29 -24.29 26.84
C LYS A 548 -9.14 -24.28 25.58
N ALA A 549 -8.94 -25.31 24.75
CA ALA A 549 -9.75 -25.53 23.56
C ALA A 549 -11.24 -25.70 23.92
N GLY A 550 -12.12 -25.20 23.05
CA GLY A 550 -13.57 -25.36 23.16
C GLY A 550 -14.24 -24.49 24.20
N ASN A 551 -13.56 -23.46 24.73
CA ASN A 551 -14.21 -22.49 25.62
C ASN A 551 -15.16 -21.56 24.84
N ASP A 552 -16.07 -20.86 25.54
CA ASP A 552 -17.12 -20.04 24.91
C ASP A 552 -16.60 -18.86 24.05
N ARG A 553 -15.31 -18.54 24.16
CA ARG A 553 -14.61 -17.49 23.39
C ARG A 553 -13.50 -18.03 22.51
N ASP A 554 -13.38 -19.36 22.40
CA ASP A 554 -12.42 -20.02 21.53
C ASP A 554 -12.92 -20.00 20.09
N LEU A 555 -12.76 -18.86 19.43
CA LEU A 555 -13.24 -18.64 18.07
C LEU A 555 -12.18 -19.01 17.01
N GLY A 556 -11.35 -20.02 17.30
CA GLY A 556 -10.55 -20.70 16.28
C GLY A 556 -11.43 -21.25 15.13
N ARG A 557 -10.79 -21.54 13.99
CA ARG A 557 -11.48 -21.94 12.76
C ARG A 557 -12.22 -23.29 12.87
#